data_AF-A0A4Y7T5Z9-F1
#
_entry.id   AF-A0A4Y7T5Z9-F1
#
_cell.length_a   1.000
_cell.length_b   1.000
_cell.length_c   1.000
_cell.angle_alpha   90.00
_cell.angle_beta   90.00
_cell.angle_gamma   90.00
#
_symmetry.space_group_name_H-M   'P 1'
#
loop_
_entity.id
_entity.type
_entity.pdbx_description
1 polymer ?
#
loop_
_entity_poly.entity_id
_entity_poly.type
_entity_poly.pdbx_seq_one_letter_code
_entity_poly.pdbx_strand_id
1 'polypeptide(L)'
;MHLPQTCFSESQAEMFLFMLHASGIKVPTNIKTVKNWCDDAQSLYGIDSIPYNGVQGHQYYVNSLGQIIAQEFSNLNIWPHFSFLPEDSSPTLSEACQAKRWLSEIPPELTTPWQSHNGKDYFIFEPAF
;
A
#
# COMPACT_ATOMS: atom_id res chain seq x y z
N MET A 1 2.67 22.11 -10.23
CA MET A 1 3.51 21.27 -9.35
C MET A 1 2.63 20.13 -8.85
N HIS A 2 2.91 18.87 -9.21
CA HIS A 2 2.14 17.72 -8.73
C HIS A 2 2.91 16.95 -7.63
N LEU A 3 3.60 17.70 -6.77
CA LEU A 3 4.01 17.18 -5.48
C LEU A 3 2.72 17.07 -4.64
N PRO A 4 2.30 15.85 -4.24
CA PRO A 4 0.91 15.56 -3.83
C PRO A 4 0.40 16.37 -2.63
N GLN A 5 1.25 17.13 -1.93
CA GLN A 5 0.88 17.94 -0.77
C GLN A 5 1.39 19.39 -0.77
N THR A 6 1.99 19.88 -1.86
CA THR A 6 2.57 21.23 -1.86
C THR A 6 1.70 22.21 -2.65
N CYS A 7 1.13 23.18 -1.96
CA CYS A 7 0.38 24.30 -2.55
C CYS A 7 1.28 25.45 -3.05
N PHE A 8 2.60 25.26 -3.07
CA PHE A 8 3.56 26.32 -3.39
C PHE A 8 3.75 26.53 -4.89
N SER A 9 3.91 27.78 -5.29
CA SER A 9 4.44 28.11 -6.61
C SER A 9 5.91 27.70 -6.70
N GLU A 10 6.43 27.59 -7.93
CA GLU A 10 7.85 27.23 -8.14
C GLU A 10 8.80 28.22 -7.48
N SER A 11 8.50 29.52 -7.58
CA SER A 11 9.29 30.57 -6.93
C SER A 11 9.28 30.47 -5.41
N GLN A 12 8.14 30.10 -4.82
CA GLN A 12 8.06 29.86 -3.37
C GLN A 12 8.89 28.63 -2.98
N ALA A 13 8.81 27.55 -3.75
CA ALA A 13 9.60 26.34 -3.49
C ALA A 13 11.11 26.58 -3.64
N GLU A 14 11.54 27.35 -4.65
CA GLU A 14 12.94 27.79 -4.80
C GLU A 14 13.41 28.62 -3.61
N MET A 15 12.57 29.54 -3.11
CA MET A 15 12.88 30.31 -1.89
C MET A 15 13.07 29.38 -0.67
N PHE A 16 12.22 28.36 -0.51
CA PHE A 16 12.39 27.37 0.56
C PHE A 16 13.69 26.57 0.42
N LEU A 17 14.00 26.08 -0.78
CA LEU A 17 15.26 25.36 -1.04
C LEU A 17 16.47 26.25 -0.75
N PHE A 18 16.41 27.53 -1.11
CA PHE A 18 17.44 28.51 -0.77
C PHE A 18 17.60 28.69 0.74
N MET A 19 16.50 28.84 1.49
CA MET A 19 16.54 28.99 2.96
C MET A 19 17.10 27.74 3.66
N LEU A 20 16.74 26.54 3.19
CA LEU A 20 17.25 25.27 3.71
C LEU A 20 18.76 25.14 3.44
N HIS A 21 19.20 25.49 2.24
CA HIS A 21 20.61 25.51 1.87
C HIS A 21 21.40 26.53 2.70
N ALA A 22 20.87 27.75 2.91
CA ALA A 22 21.48 28.78 3.75
C ALA A 22 21.59 28.35 5.22
N SER A 23 20.70 27.48 5.68
CA SER A 23 20.73 26.88 7.02
C SER A 23 21.73 25.71 7.15
N GLY A 24 22.50 25.42 6.10
CA GLY A 24 23.51 24.35 6.07
C GLY A 24 22.95 22.94 5.84
N ILE A 25 21.66 22.82 5.52
CA ILE A 25 21.04 21.54 5.18
C ILE A 25 21.40 21.19 3.73
N LYS A 26 21.91 19.98 3.52
CA LYS A 26 22.19 19.46 2.17
C LYS A 26 20.88 19.14 1.45
N VAL A 27 20.40 20.09 0.66
CA VAL A 27 19.25 19.93 -0.24
C VAL A 27 19.63 20.31 -1.67
N PRO A 28 18.88 19.86 -2.69
CA PRO A 28 19.06 20.35 -4.04
C PRO A 28 18.88 21.87 -4.10
N THR A 29 19.80 22.56 -4.78
CA THR A 29 19.77 24.03 -4.93
C THR A 29 18.77 24.52 -5.97
N ASN A 30 18.17 23.61 -6.75
CA ASN A 30 17.24 23.95 -7.82
C ASN A 30 16.00 23.06 -7.75
N ILE A 31 14.83 23.68 -7.93
CA ILE A 31 13.54 22.99 -8.01
C ILE A 31 13.46 21.99 -9.17
N LYS A 32 14.19 22.22 -10.27
CA LYS A 32 14.25 21.30 -11.41
C LYS A 32 14.80 19.93 -11.02
N THR A 33 15.81 19.89 -10.16
CA THR A 33 16.38 18.62 -9.67
C THR A 33 15.36 17.85 -8.84
N VAL A 34 14.57 18.56 -8.02
CA VAL A 34 13.49 17.96 -7.23
C VAL A 34 12.39 17.41 -8.16
N LYS A 35 12.00 18.15 -9.19
CA LYS A 35 11.00 17.72 -10.17
C LYS A 35 11.43 16.48 -10.94
N ASN A 36 12.64 16.49 -11.50
CA ASN A 36 13.17 15.34 -12.23
C ASN A 36 13.18 14.09 -11.33
N TRP A 37 13.60 14.25 -10.07
CA TRP A 37 13.55 13.15 -9.11
C TRP A 37 12.12 12.66 -8.84
N CYS A 38 11.13 13.57 -8.72
CA CYS A 38 9.73 13.18 -8.59
C CYS A 38 9.22 12.44 -9.83
N ASP A 39 9.59 12.88 -11.03
CA ASP A 39 9.22 12.24 -12.29
C ASP A 39 9.85 10.85 -12.40
N ASP A 40 11.13 10.70 -12.01
CA ASP A 40 11.84 9.42 -11.94
C ASP A 40 11.17 8.48 -10.91
N ALA A 41 10.85 8.99 -9.72
CA ALA A 41 10.17 8.24 -8.67
C ALA A 41 8.77 7.80 -9.10
N GLN A 42 8.02 8.68 -9.77
CA GLN A 42 6.72 8.37 -10.34
C GLN A 42 6.85 7.35 -11.49
N SER A 43 7.92 7.40 -12.27
CA SER A 43 8.16 6.41 -13.33
C SER A 43 8.50 5.03 -12.78
N LEU A 44 9.14 4.95 -11.61
CA LEU A 44 9.58 3.68 -11.02
C LEU A 44 8.52 3.07 -10.08
N TYR A 45 7.85 3.91 -9.30
CA TYR A 45 6.94 3.51 -8.21
C TYR A 45 5.54 4.10 -8.36
N GLY A 46 5.24 4.76 -9.48
CA GLY A 46 3.91 5.26 -9.75
C GLY A 46 2.90 4.11 -9.85
N ILE A 47 1.68 4.38 -9.39
CA ILE A 47 0.54 3.50 -9.58
C ILE A 47 -0.20 3.96 -10.84
N ASP A 48 -0.49 3.03 -11.73
CA ASP A 48 -1.19 3.29 -12.98
C ASP A 48 -2.64 3.69 -12.72
N SER A 49 -3.10 4.71 -13.45
CA SER A 49 -4.50 5.10 -13.50
C SER A 49 -5.19 4.45 -14.70
N ILE A 50 -6.14 3.57 -14.40
CA ILE A 50 -6.89 2.79 -15.39
C ILE A 50 -8.17 3.58 -15.75
N PRO A 51 -8.38 3.90 -17.04
CA PRO A 51 -9.59 4.58 -17.49
C PRO A 51 -10.78 3.63 -17.59
N TYR A 52 -11.95 4.10 -17.19
CA TYR A 52 -13.23 3.40 -17.32
C TYR A 52 -14.29 4.34 -17.90
N ASN A 53 -15.20 3.77 -18.68
CA ASN A 53 -16.39 4.47 -19.14
C ASN A 53 -17.55 4.12 -18.20
N GLY A 54 -18.11 5.12 -17.53
CA GLY A 54 -19.31 4.97 -16.73
C GLY A 54 -20.52 4.63 -17.59
N VAL A 55 -21.52 3.99 -16.97
CA VAL A 55 -22.78 3.61 -17.64
C VAL A 55 -23.50 4.81 -18.24
N GLN A 56 -23.31 6.00 -17.67
CA GLN A 56 -23.88 7.27 -18.17
C GLN A 56 -22.96 8.00 -19.16
N GLY A 57 -21.89 7.37 -19.65
CA GLY A 57 -20.98 7.92 -20.67
C GLY A 57 -19.88 8.85 -20.14
N HIS A 58 -19.79 9.07 -18.82
CA HIS A 58 -18.67 9.83 -18.23
C HIS A 58 -17.42 8.96 -18.10
N GLN A 59 -16.26 9.49 -18.48
CA GLN A 59 -14.98 8.84 -18.20
C GLN A 59 -14.57 9.08 -16.75
N TYR A 60 -14.15 8.02 -16.08
CA TYR A 60 -13.53 8.10 -14.76
C TYR A 60 -12.27 7.24 -14.73
N TYR A 61 -11.39 7.52 -13.77
CA TYR A 61 -10.12 6.83 -13.62
C TYR A 61 -10.05 6.21 -12.24
N VAL A 62 -9.47 5.03 -12.14
CA VAL A 62 -9.19 4.35 -10.87
C VAL A 62 -7.74 3.92 -10.86
N ASN A 63 -7.12 3.97 -9.70
CA ASN A 63 -5.76 3.47 -9.55
C ASN A 63 -5.74 1.94 -9.54
N SER A 64 -4.68 1.36 -10.08
CA SER A 64 -4.48 -0.09 -10.09
C SER A 64 -4.38 -0.63 -8.65
N LEU A 65 -5.45 -1.27 -8.18
CA LEU A 65 -5.48 -1.90 -6.87
C LEU A 65 -4.38 -2.96 -6.71
N GLY A 66 -4.12 -3.73 -7.77
CA GLY A 66 -3.07 -4.76 -7.76
C GLY A 66 -1.68 -4.17 -7.52
N GLN A 67 -1.36 -3.03 -8.15
CA GLN A 67 -0.08 -2.35 -7.92
C GLN A 67 0.02 -1.76 -6.51
N ILE A 68 -1.08 -1.20 -5.98
CA ILE A 68 -1.13 -0.74 -4.59
C ILE A 68 -0.79 -1.89 -3.64
N ILE A 69 -1.49 -3.01 -3.77
CA ILE A 69 -1.27 -4.19 -2.93
C ILE A 69 0.19 -4.68 -3.08
N ALA A 70 0.71 -4.76 -4.30
CA ALA A 70 2.09 -5.21 -4.54
C ALA A 70 3.13 -4.30 -3.86
N GLN A 71 2.93 -2.98 -3.88
CA GLN A 71 3.83 -2.04 -3.22
C GLN A 71 3.77 -2.15 -1.69
N GLU A 72 2.57 -2.27 -1.11
CA GLU A 72 2.39 -2.49 0.32
C GLU A 72 3.03 -3.80 0.79
N PHE A 73 2.85 -4.88 0.02
CA PHE A 73 3.48 -6.18 0.29
C PHE A 73 5.00 -6.14 0.16
N SER A 74 5.55 -5.28 -0.71
CA SER A 74 6.99 -5.12 -0.89
C SER A 74 7.63 -4.25 0.20
N ASN A 75 6.83 -3.56 1.02
CA ASN A 75 7.32 -2.68 2.06
C ASN A 75 7.69 -3.48 3.33
N LEU A 76 8.99 -3.66 3.56
CA LEU A 76 9.52 -4.38 4.72
C LEU A 76 9.11 -3.81 6.08
N ASN A 77 8.75 -2.52 6.16
CA ASN A 77 8.27 -1.92 7.40
C ASN A 77 6.81 -2.26 7.69
N ILE A 78 6.03 -2.57 6.66
CA ILE A 78 4.60 -2.90 6.77
C ILE A 78 4.41 -4.42 6.84
N TRP A 79 5.32 -5.20 6.23
CA TRP A 79 5.30 -6.66 6.26
C TRP A 79 4.98 -7.28 7.63
N PRO A 80 5.58 -6.85 8.76
CA PRO A 80 5.33 -7.44 10.08
C PRO A 80 3.90 -7.21 10.62
N HIS A 81 3.16 -6.29 10.01
CA HIS A 81 1.80 -5.93 10.40
C HIS A 81 0.73 -6.67 9.57
N PHE A 82 1.13 -7.51 8.61
CA PHE A 82 0.18 -8.34 7.88
C PHE A 82 -0.10 -9.65 8.62
N SER A 83 -1.38 -9.91 8.84
CA SER A 83 -1.89 -11.19 9.35
C SER A 83 -2.42 -12.02 8.18
N PHE A 84 -1.77 -13.14 7.88
CA PHE A 84 -2.14 -14.02 6.77
C PHE A 84 -2.94 -15.27 7.20
N LEU A 85 -2.83 -15.62 8.48
CA LEU A 85 -3.49 -16.79 9.03
C LEU A 85 -4.77 -16.36 9.72
N PRO A 86 -5.87 -17.11 9.54
CA PRO A 86 -7.06 -16.90 10.34
C PRO A 86 -6.76 -17.29 11.79
N GLU A 87 -7.20 -16.44 12.71
CA GLU A 87 -7.12 -16.66 14.16
C GLU A 87 -8.54 -16.84 14.71
N ASP A 88 -8.67 -17.61 15.79
CA ASP A 88 -9.94 -17.68 16.54
C ASP A 88 -9.76 -16.96 17.88
N SER A 89 -10.30 -15.74 17.98
CA SER A 89 -10.24 -14.93 19.20
C SER A 89 -11.49 -15.02 20.07
N SER A 90 -12.38 -15.99 19.81
CA SER A 90 -13.58 -16.24 20.61
C SER A 90 -14.50 -15.00 20.73
N PRO A 91 -15.01 -14.52 21.89
CA PRO A 91 -16.12 -13.54 21.90
C PRO A 91 -15.71 -12.11 21.51
N THR A 92 -14.42 -11.79 21.43
CA THR A 92 -13.93 -10.42 21.19
C THR A 92 -13.01 -10.38 19.99
N LEU A 93 -13.28 -9.45 19.07
CA LEU A 93 -12.46 -9.22 17.87
C LEU A 93 -11.67 -7.92 18.03
N SER A 94 -10.34 -7.98 17.90
CA SER A 94 -9.48 -6.80 17.74
C SER A 94 -9.08 -6.59 16.29
N GLU A 95 -8.93 -7.66 15.51
CA GLU A 95 -8.47 -7.62 14.12
C GLU A 95 -9.36 -8.43 13.19
N ALA A 96 -9.25 -8.16 11.87
CA ALA A 96 -10.03 -8.87 10.86
C ALA A 96 -9.64 -10.36 10.75
N CYS A 97 -8.36 -10.71 10.94
CA CYS A 97 -7.87 -12.10 10.91
C CYS A 97 -8.54 -12.99 11.95
N GLN A 98 -9.05 -12.40 13.03
CA GLN A 98 -9.71 -13.08 14.11
C GLN A 98 -11.19 -13.36 13.86
N ALA A 99 -11.76 -12.77 12.80
CA ALA A 99 -13.18 -12.89 12.52
C ALA A 99 -13.50 -14.30 11.99
N LYS A 100 -14.55 -14.90 12.54
CA LYS A 100 -15.10 -16.19 12.09
C LYS A 100 -15.32 -16.27 10.57
N ARG A 101 -15.62 -15.13 9.93
CA ARG A 101 -15.77 -15.04 8.47
C ARG A 101 -14.52 -15.49 7.73
N TRP A 102 -13.34 -15.09 8.19
CA TRP A 102 -12.07 -15.48 7.58
C TRP A 102 -11.83 -16.99 7.74
N LEU A 103 -12.16 -17.54 8.91
CA LEU A 103 -11.96 -18.96 9.20
C LEU A 103 -12.95 -19.90 8.47
N SER A 104 -14.23 -19.53 8.38
CA SER A 104 -15.30 -20.46 7.96
C SER A 104 -16.11 -20.06 6.73
N GLU A 105 -16.08 -18.79 6.32
CA GLU A 105 -16.91 -18.31 5.20
C GLU A 105 -16.12 -18.14 3.90
N ILE A 106 -14.79 -17.98 3.97
CA ILE A 106 -13.95 -17.86 2.78
C ILE A 106 -13.72 -19.27 2.18
N PRO A 107 -13.92 -19.45 0.86
CA PRO A 107 -13.60 -20.71 0.19
C PRO A 107 -12.14 -21.12 0.44
N PRO A 108 -11.85 -22.40 0.75
CA PRO A 108 -10.50 -22.85 1.08
C PRO A 108 -9.45 -22.55 -0.02
N GLU A 109 -9.89 -22.44 -1.27
CA GLU A 109 -9.03 -22.12 -2.42
C GLU A 109 -8.54 -20.66 -2.41
N LEU A 110 -9.18 -19.80 -1.61
CA LEU A 110 -8.86 -18.37 -1.47
C LEU A 110 -8.19 -18.05 -0.13
N THR A 111 -8.03 -19.04 0.76
CA THR A 111 -7.36 -18.90 2.06
C THR A 111 -5.91 -19.35 1.99
N THR A 112 -5.13 -19.02 3.03
CA THR A 112 -3.79 -19.59 3.22
C THR A 112 -3.90 -21.11 3.40
N PRO A 113 -3.02 -21.92 2.77
CA PRO A 113 -3.14 -23.38 2.75
C PRO A 113 -2.80 -24.05 4.09
N TRP A 114 -2.58 -23.26 5.14
CA TRP A 114 -2.07 -23.67 6.44
C TRP A 114 -2.83 -22.95 7.54
N GLN A 115 -3.13 -23.66 8.63
CA GLN A 115 -3.67 -23.11 9.85
C GLN A 115 -2.94 -23.72 11.05
N SER A 116 -2.66 -22.92 12.08
CA SER A 116 -2.18 -23.41 13.37
C SER A 116 -3.34 -23.51 14.37
N HIS A 117 -3.55 -24.68 14.95
CA HIS A 117 -4.57 -24.92 15.98
C HIS A 117 -3.97 -25.72 17.15
N ASN A 118 -4.06 -25.18 18.37
CA ASN A 118 -3.48 -25.77 19.59
C ASN A 118 -1.98 -26.14 19.47
N GLY A 119 -1.20 -25.32 18.75
CA GLY A 119 0.23 -25.55 18.55
C GLY A 119 0.56 -26.68 17.57
N LYS A 120 -0.44 -27.18 16.83
CA LYS A 120 -0.25 -28.08 15.69
C LYS A 120 -0.65 -27.36 14.40
N ASP A 121 0.14 -27.61 13.38
CA ASP A 121 -0.05 -27.07 12.05
C ASP A 121 -0.82 -28.08 11.20
N TYR A 122 -1.88 -27.59 10.53
CA TYR A 122 -2.72 -28.38 9.64
C TYR A 122 -2.74 -27.71 8.28
N PHE A 123 -2.67 -28.51 7.22
CA PHE A 123 -2.87 -28.04 5.85
C PHE A 123 -4.32 -28.24 5.39
N ILE A 124 -4.78 -27.38 4.49
CA ILE A 124 -6.10 -27.55 3.88
C ILE A 124 -6.12 -28.90 3.15
N PHE A 125 -7.16 -29.70 3.42
CA PHE A 125 -7.32 -31.08 2.96
C PHE A 125 -6.34 -32.11 3.55
N GLU A 126 -5.61 -31.77 4.60
CA GLU A 126 -4.85 -32.75 5.36
C GLU A 126 -5.80 -33.66 6.15
N PRO A 127 -5.67 -34.99 6.05
CA PRO A 127 -6.46 -35.91 6.87
C PRO A 127 -6.04 -35.79 8.35
N ALA A 128 -6.92 -35.26 9.18
CA ALA A 128 -6.75 -35.28 10.63
C ALA A 128 -7.14 -36.66 11.18
N PHE A 129 -6.20 -37.33 11.86
CA PHE A 129 -6.41 -38.60 12.55
C PHE A 129 -6.54 -38.41 14.06
#